data_AF-A0A7Y3PCG3-F1
#
_entry.id   AF-A0A7Y3PCG3-F1
#
_cell.length_a   1.000
_cell.length_b   1.000
_cell.length_c   1.000
_cell.angle_alpha   90.00
_cell.angle_beta   90.00
_cell.angle_gamma   90.00
#
_symmetry.space_group_name_H-M   'P 1'
#
loop_
_entity.id
_entity.type
_entity.pdbx_description
1 polymer ?
#
loop_
_entity_poly.entity_id
_entity_poly.type
_entity_poly.pdbx_seq_one_letter_code
_entity_poly.pdbx_strand_id
1 'polypeptide(L)'
;MVCRQRLEDTELHRAGRLSKGVWYLGRGSGRGLWWCREGECAERVNQVHVARSLRCSPAEIDVVALREVAKRSKMVVVVEE
;
A
#
# COMPACT_ATOMS: atom_id res chain seq x y z
N MET A 1 -3.95 -2.74 7.95
CA MET A 1 -3.06 -1.88 8.77
C MET A 1 -1.91 -2.75 9.25
N VAL A 2 -0.67 -2.31 9.03
CA VAL A 2 0.55 -3.08 9.39
C VAL A 2 1.22 -2.53 10.64
N CYS A 3 1.26 -1.21 10.79
CA CYS A 3 1.74 -0.59 12.02
C CYS A 3 0.67 -0.72 13.13
N ARG A 4 1.09 -1.09 14.34
CA ARG A 4 0.22 -1.14 15.55
C ARG A 4 0.49 0.03 16.51
N GLN A 5 1.41 0.91 16.16
CA GLN A 5 1.68 2.13 16.93
C GLN A 5 0.67 3.21 16.56
N ARG A 6 0.42 4.10 17.51
CA ARG A 6 -0.35 5.33 17.25
C ARG A 6 0.60 6.32 16.61
N LEU A 7 0.47 6.50 15.30
CA LEU A 7 1.26 7.43 14.51
C LEU A 7 0.36 8.56 14.02
N GLU A 8 0.95 9.73 13.85
CA GLU A 8 0.28 10.86 13.21
C GLU A 8 0.04 10.55 11.73
N ASP A 9 -0.99 11.20 11.22
CA ASP A 9 -1.48 11.00 9.86
C ASP A 9 -0.43 11.38 8.78
N THR A 10 0.57 12.16 9.15
CA THR A 10 1.73 12.57 8.32
C THR A 10 2.87 11.55 8.31
N GLU A 11 2.89 10.64 9.28
CA GLU A 11 3.93 9.61 9.46
C GLU A 11 3.54 8.28 8.77
N LEU A 12 2.35 8.22 8.17
CA LEU A 12 1.81 7.04 7.52
C LEU A 12 1.85 7.17 6.00
N HIS A 13 2.33 6.11 5.36
CA HIS A 13 2.04 5.88 3.95
C HIS A 13 0.70 5.18 3.79
N ARG A 14 -0.01 5.57 2.73
CA ARG A 14 -1.19 4.89 2.24
C ARG A 14 -1.01 4.60 0.77
N ALA A 15 -1.21 3.36 0.38
CA ALA A 15 -1.40 3.03 -1.03
C ALA A 15 -2.56 2.06 -1.18
N GLY A 16 -3.20 2.14 -2.33
CA GLY A 16 -4.31 1.27 -2.65
C GLY A 16 -4.41 1.02 -4.14
N ARG A 17 -5.39 0.20 -4.51
CA ARG A 17 -5.64 -0.21 -5.88
C ARG A 17 -6.94 0.40 -6.36
N LEU A 18 -6.89 1.14 -7.47
CA LEU A 18 -8.07 1.74 -8.12
C LEU A 18 -8.72 0.70 -9.04
N SER A 19 -7.91 0.03 -9.86
CA SER A 19 -8.30 -1.04 -10.77
C SER A 19 -7.13 -2.02 -10.94
N LYS A 20 -7.31 -3.11 -11.67
CA LYS A 20 -6.25 -4.10 -11.91
C LYS A 20 -5.02 -3.38 -12.51
N GLY A 21 -3.85 -3.56 -11.88
CA GLY A 21 -2.61 -2.90 -12.28
C GLY A 21 -2.52 -1.39 -11.98
N VAL A 22 -3.58 -0.71 -11.51
CA VAL A 22 -3.55 0.73 -11.23
C VAL A 22 -3.55 1.00 -9.73
N TRP A 23 -2.47 1.60 -9.28
CA TRP A 23 -2.20 1.88 -7.87
C TRP A 23 -2.12 3.37 -7.61
N TYR A 24 -2.44 3.78 -6.39
CA TYR A 24 -2.28 5.14 -5.94
C TYR A 24 -1.46 5.20 -4.66
N LEU A 25 -0.71 6.30 -4.49
CA LEU A 25 -0.05 6.68 -3.24
C LEU A 25 -0.72 7.93 -2.68
N GLY A 26 -1.00 7.92 -1.38
CA GLY A 26 -1.59 9.03 -0.64
C GLY A 26 -3.07 8.83 -0.34
N ARG A 27 -3.78 9.92 -0.07
CA ARG A 27 -5.13 9.91 0.52
C ARG A 27 -6.28 9.80 -0.50
N GLY A 28 -6.03 9.16 -1.64
CA GLY A 28 -7.03 8.98 -2.70
C GLY A 28 -8.32 8.28 -2.24
N SER A 29 -9.40 8.50 -2.99
CA SER A 29 -10.66 7.77 -2.83
C SER A 29 -10.45 6.29 -3.20
N GLY A 30 -10.68 5.38 -2.26
CA GLY A 30 -10.49 3.95 -2.50
C GLY A 30 -10.14 3.15 -1.26
N ARG A 31 -9.98 1.84 -1.44
CA ARG A 31 -9.42 0.96 -0.40
C ARG A 31 -7.89 1.03 -0.47
N GLY A 32 -7.24 1.07 0.68
CA GLY A 32 -5.79 1.14 0.75
C GLY A 32 -5.24 0.55 2.03
N LEU A 33 -4.00 0.09 1.94
CA LEU A 33 -3.19 -0.34 3.06
C LEU A 33 -2.49 0.88 3.66
N TRP A 34 -2.42 0.92 4.98
CA TRP A 34 -1.66 1.91 5.74
C TRP A 34 -0.49 1.24 6.46
N TRP A 35 0.68 1.87 6.39
CA TRP A 35 1.91 1.45 7.08
C TRP A 35 2.76 2.67 7.44
N CYS A 36 3.70 2.48 8.38
CA CYS A 36 4.60 3.55 8.82
C CYS A 36 5.59 3.93 7.70
N ARG A 37 5.83 5.23 7.51
CA ARG A 37 6.76 5.77 6.51
C ARG A 37 8.20 5.49 6.89
N GLU A 38 8.53 5.72 8.14
CA GLU A 38 9.80 5.35 8.74
C GLU A 38 9.56 4.17 9.67
N GLY A 39 10.29 3.07 9.44
CA GLY A 39 10.22 1.86 10.25
C GLY A 39 10.01 0.57 9.47
N GLU A 40 10.12 -0.55 10.17
CA GLU A 40 10.09 -1.91 9.60
C GLU A 40 8.71 -2.31 9.04
N CYS A 41 7.67 -1.48 9.17
CA CYS A 41 6.33 -1.84 8.69
C CYS A 41 6.30 -2.10 7.19
N ALA A 42 7.06 -1.31 6.41
CA ALA A 42 7.13 -1.46 4.96
C ALA A 42 7.70 -2.84 4.56
N GLU A 43 8.68 -3.33 5.30
CA GLU A 43 9.30 -4.65 5.09
C GLU A 43 8.35 -5.78 5.52
N ARG A 44 7.58 -5.56 6.59
CA ARG A 44 6.59 -6.50 7.12
C ARG A 44 5.26 -6.55 6.31
N VAL A 45 5.08 -5.69 5.30
CA VAL A 45 3.94 -5.80 4.37
C VAL A 45 4.02 -7.15 3.66
N ASN A 46 2.92 -7.89 3.66
CA ASN A 46 2.79 -9.18 2.99
C ASN A 46 1.44 -9.28 2.27
N GLN A 47 1.27 -10.33 1.46
CA GLN A 47 0.09 -10.52 0.62
C GLN A 47 -1.23 -10.56 1.40
N VAL A 48 -1.23 -11.06 2.64
CA VAL A 48 -2.44 -11.13 3.48
C VAL A 48 -2.86 -9.73 3.93
N HIS A 49 -1.90 -8.88 4.32
CA HIS A 49 -2.18 -7.49 4.68
C HIS A 49 -2.81 -6.72 3.51
N VAL A 50 -2.26 -6.91 2.31
CA VAL A 50 -2.73 -6.26 1.08
C VAL A 50 -4.12 -6.79 0.69
N ALA A 51 -4.28 -8.11 0.59
CA ALA A 51 -5.53 -8.78 0.27
C ALA A 51 -6.68 -8.34 1.17
N ARG A 52 -6.46 -8.31 2.49
CA ARG A 52 -7.46 -7.88 3.47
C ARG A 52 -7.85 -6.41 3.29
N SER A 53 -6.88 -5.55 2.99
CA SER A 53 -7.13 -4.12 2.84
C SER A 53 -7.85 -3.81 1.53
N LEU A 54 -7.50 -4.52 0.45
CA LEU A 54 -8.07 -4.34 -0.89
C LEU A 54 -9.33 -5.19 -1.14
N ARG A 55 -9.66 -6.13 -0.24
CA ARG A 55 -10.73 -7.13 -0.40
C ARG A 55 -10.58 -7.95 -1.68
N CYS A 56 -9.38 -8.48 -1.90
CA CYS A 56 -9.07 -9.37 -3.01
C CYS A 56 -8.38 -10.64 -2.50
N SER A 57 -8.14 -11.59 -3.40
CA SER A 57 -7.30 -12.75 -3.11
C SER A 57 -5.85 -12.33 -2.87
N PRO A 58 -5.09 -13.04 -2.01
CA PRO A 58 -3.66 -12.82 -1.85
C PRO A 58 -2.92 -13.06 -3.16
N ALA A 59 -2.09 -12.10 -3.56
CA ALA A 59 -1.20 -12.21 -4.69
C ALA A 59 0.13 -11.50 -4.38
N GLU A 60 1.25 -12.14 -4.69
CA GLU A 60 2.58 -11.58 -4.41
C GLU A 60 2.86 -10.33 -5.25
N ILE A 61 2.33 -10.29 -6.49
CA ILE A 61 2.42 -9.14 -7.38
C ILE A 61 1.83 -7.87 -6.75
N ASP A 62 0.79 -7.99 -5.92
CA ASP A 62 0.18 -6.84 -5.24
C ASP A 62 1.11 -6.27 -4.15
N VAL A 63 1.97 -7.09 -3.54
CA VAL A 63 2.98 -6.64 -2.57
C VAL A 63 4.11 -5.90 -3.27
N VAL A 64 4.60 -6.44 -4.39
CA VAL A 64 5.64 -5.82 -5.22
C VAL A 64 5.16 -4.46 -5.72
N ALA A 65 3.95 -4.41 -6.28
CA ALA A 65 3.34 -3.17 -6.74
C ALA A 65 3.28 -2.10 -5.64
N LEU A 66 2.83 -2.47 -4.44
CA LEU A 66 2.72 -1.54 -3.32
C LEU A 66 4.09 -1.01 -2.86
N ARG A 67 5.13 -1.85 -2.85
CA ARG A 67 6.51 -1.43 -2.52
C ARG A 67 7.07 -0.49 -3.58
N GLU A 68 6.81 -0.75 -4.86
CA GLU A 68 7.21 0.16 -5.94
C GLU A 68 6.48 1.49 -5.88
N VAL A 69 5.18 1.48 -5.57
CA VAL A 69 4.39 2.69 -5.33
C VAL A 69 4.95 3.49 -4.15
N ALA A 70 5.35 2.82 -3.07
CA ALA A 70 5.93 3.46 -1.88
C ALA A 70 7.25 4.20 -2.16
N LYS A 71 8.07 3.68 -3.09
CA LYS A 71 9.33 4.33 -3.51
C LYS A 71 9.11 5.57 -4.37
N ARG A 72 7.95 5.70 -5.03
CA ARG A 72 7.66 6.77 -5.98
C ARG A 72 7.02 7.97 -5.29
N SER A 73 7.45 9.18 -5.64
CA SER A 73 6.85 10.44 -5.14
C SER A 73 5.56 10.85 -5.87
N LYS A 74 5.07 10.06 -6.85
CA LYS A 74 3.90 10.38 -7.68
C LYS A 74 2.63 9.68 -7.16
N MET A 75 1.49 10.39 -7.21
CA MET A 75 0.21 9.95 -6.63
C MET A 75 -0.45 8.75 -7.31
N VAL A 76 -0.15 8.44 -8.57
CA VAL A 76 -0.72 7.31 -9.32
C VAL A 76 0.37 6.59 -10.09
N VAL A 77 0.37 5.26 -10.00
CA VAL A 77 1.35 4.37 -10.63
C VAL A 77 0.61 3.24 -11.32
N VAL A 78 0.93 3.01 -12.59
CA VAL A 78 0.51 1.81 -13.31
C VAL A 78 1.62 0.77 -13.15
N VAL A 79 1.24 -0.41 -12.65
CA VAL A 79 2.10 -1.59 -12.55
C VAL A 79 1.56 -2.59 -13.56
N GLU A 80 2.31 -2.81 -14.62
CA GLU A 80 2.00 -3.82 -15.65
C GLU A 80 2.24 -5.22 -15.05
N GLU A 81 1.30 -6.13 -15.27
CA GLU A 81 1.34 -7.52 -14.79
C GLU A 81 2.34 -8.40 -15.54
#